data_AF-A0A9E0XR38-F1
#
_entry.id   AF-A0A9E0XR38-F1
#
_cell.length_a   1.000
_cell.length_b   1.000
_cell.length_c   1.000
_cell.angle_alpha   90.00
_cell.angle_beta   90.00
_cell.angle_gamma   90.00
#
_symmetry.space_group_name_H-M   'P 1'
#
loop_
_entity.id
_entity.type
_entity.pdbx_description
1 polymer ?
#
loop_
_entity_poly.entity_id
_entity_poly.type
_entity_poly.pdbx_seq_one_letter_code
_entity_poly.pdbx_strand_id
1 'polypeptide(L)'
;MARVVLITGANLGPVAENLAEAERLLAETVGRIVLRSSLRESEPWGFEADERFLNQVLAIETPLSPERVLDECQRIERILGRVRTPDTGYRSRTMDIDMLFYEDRVIRSERLTIPHPLLERRDFVLAPLEEILPDLVHPVLGRTVRQLRRELSAGHAARPGTGKTARSEETAATNAGGSVRTACPGGSVKTIEKSLPLQAIGLKK
;
A
#
# COMPACT_ATOMS: atom_id res chain seq x y z
N MET A 1 -14.94 -13.67 23.99
CA MET A 1 -13.79 -13.48 23.09
C MET A 1 -14.15 -12.36 22.14
N ALA A 2 -13.19 -11.49 21.79
CA ALA A 2 -13.42 -10.37 20.88
C ALA A 2 -13.08 -10.77 19.44
N ARG A 3 -13.77 -10.21 18.45
CA ARG A 3 -13.45 -10.35 17.03
C ARG A 3 -12.51 -9.24 16.58
N VAL A 4 -11.36 -9.63 16.05
CA VAL A 4 -10.43 -8.75 15.35
C VAL A 4 -10.42 -9.09 13.86
N VAL A 5 -10.39 -8.07 13.01
CA VAL A 5 -10.26 -8.24 11.57
C VAL A 5 -8.91 -7.69 11.15
N LEU A 6 -8.09 -8.55 10.56
CA LEU A 6 -6.74 -8.25 10.10
C LEU A 6 -6.69 -8.37 8.57
N ILE A 7 -5.78 -7.62 7.95
CA ILE A 7 -5.35 -7.85 6.58
C ILE A 7 -3.87 -8.21 6.58
N THR A 8 -3.53 -9.27 5.85
CA THR A 8 -2.15 -9.68 5.57
C THR A 8 -1.82 -9.34 4.13
N GLY A 9 -0.61 -8.85 3.88
CA GLY A 9 -0.15 -8.46 2.55
C GLY A 9 1.33 -8.78 2.36
N ALA A 10 1.71 -9.27 1.19
CA ALA A 10 3.11 -9.57 0.85
C ALA A 10 3.36 -9.41 -0.65
N ASN A 11 4.58 -8.99 -1.01
CA ASN A 11 5.00 -8.89 -2.42
C ASN A 11 6.48 -9.23 -2.67
N LEU A 12 7.23 -9.70 -1.67
CA LEU A 12 8.63 -10.11 -1.84
C LEU A 12 8.85 -11.55 -1.37
N GLY A 13 9.70 -12.28 -2.10
CA GLY A 13 10.12 -13.63 -1.75
C GLY A 13 9.03 -14.68 -1.98
N PRO A 14 8.98 -15.76 -1.17
CA PRO A 14 7.98 -16.81 -1.31
C PRO A 14 6.64 -16.37 -0.72
N VAL A 15 5.94 -15.47 -1.42
CA VAL A 15 4.72 -14.78 -0.95
C VAL A 15 3.66 -15.73 -0.39
N ALA A 16 3.37 -16.84 -1.10
CA ALA A 16 2.37 -17.80 -0.65
C ALA A 16 2.77 -18.53 0.65
N GLU A 17 4.05 -18.87 0.80
CA GLU A 17 4.57 -19.51 2.02
C GLU A 17 4.57 -18.53 3.19
N ASN A 18 4.95 -17.28 2.96
CA ASN A 18 4.93 -16.24 3.97
C ASN A 18 3.52 -15.97 4.50
N LEU A 19 2.51 -15.93 3.61
CA LEU A 19 1.11 -15.75 4.01
C LEU A 19 0.59 -16.97 4.79
N ALA A 20 0.91 -18.18 4.35
CA ALA A 20 0.53 -19.41 5.07
C ALA A 20 1.16 -19.47 6.47
N GLU A 21 2.44 -19.09 6.58
CA GLU A 21 3.14 -19.05 7.86
C GLU A 21 2.60 -17.92 8.77
N ALA A 22 2.23 -16.77 8.20
CA ALA A 22 1.55 -15.72 8.94
C ALA A 22 0.20 -16.19 9.50
N GLU A 23 -0.61 -16.89 8.69
CA GLU A 23 -1.88 -17.49 9.13
C GLU A 23 -1.65 -18.45 10.30
N ARG A 24 -0.65 -19.34 10.19
CA ARG A 24 -0.27 -20.29 11.25
C ARG A 24 0.13 -19.57 12.55
N LEU A 25 1.03 -18.59 12.46
CA LEU A 25 1.51 -17.84 13.63
C LEU A 25 0.41 -17.00 14.29
N LEU A 26 -0.49 -16.41 13.50
CA LEU A 26 -1.66 -15.67 14.00
C LEU A 26 -2.62 -16.62 14.72
N ALA A 27 -2.87 -17.81 14.17
CA ALA A 27 -3.71 -18.82 14.80
C ALA A 27 -3.16 -19.28 16.17
N GLU A 28 -1.83 -19.38 16.28
CA GLU A 28 -1.15 -19.81 17.51
C GLU A 28 -1.07 -18.73 18.59
N THR A 29 -0.89 -17.47 18.18
CA THR A 29 -0.52 -16.40 19.13
C THR A 29 -1.59 -15.34 19.33
N VAL A 30 -2.42 -15.07 18.33
CA VAL A 30 -3.50 -14.07 18.41
C VAL A 30 -4.82 -14.71 18.79
N GLY A 31 -5.18 -15.82 18.16
CA GLY A 31 -6.43 -16.53 18.47
C GLY A 31 -6.97 -17.35 17.30
N ARG A 32 -8.21 -17.83 17.44
CA ARG A 32 -8.81 -18.74 16.46
C ARG A 32 -9.27 -17.97 15.22
N ILE A 33 -8.75 -18.35 14.06
CA ILE A 33 -9.23 -17.82 12.77
C ILE A 33 -10.63 -18.40 12.49
N VAL A 34 -11.61 -17.53 12.32
CA VAL A 34 -13.02 -17.90 12.09
C VAL A 34 -13.38 -17.81 10.62
N LEU A 35 -12.87 -16.78 9.93
CA LEU A 35 -13.10 -16.56 8.50
C LEU A 35 -11.79 -16.12 7.84
N ARG A 36 -11.63 -16.52 6.58
CA ARG A 36 -10.52 -16.10 5.71
C ARG A 36 -11.08 -15.79 4.32
N SER A 37 -10.60 -14.71 3.72
CA SER A 37 -10.93 -14.38 2.32
C SER A 37 -10.07 -15.19 1.36
N SER A 38 -10.47 -15.19 0.08
CA SER A 38 -9.58 -15.49 -1.03
C SER A 38 -8.35 -14.58 -1.05
N LEU A 39 -7.25 -15.10 -1.60
CA LEU A 39 -6.05 -14.33 -1.87
C LEU A 39 -6.31 -13.42 -3.07
N ARG A 40 -6.03 -12.13 -2.93
CA ARG A 40 -6.28 -11.13 -3.98
C ARG A 40 -5.01 -10.39 -4.37
N GLU A 41 -4.73 -10.44 -5.67
CA GLU A 41 -3.64 -9.65 -6.26
C GLU A 41 -4.07 -8.19 -6.40
N SER A 42 -3.21 -7.27 -5.97
CA SER A 42 -3.38 -5.83 -6.18
C SER A 42 -2.10 -5.19 -6.70
N GLU A 43 -2.26 -4.10 -7.44
CA GLU A 43 -1.15 -3.21 -7.73
C GLU A 43 -0.65 -2.54 -6.43
N PRO A 44 0.65 -2.19 -6.35
CA PRO A 44 1.19 -1.39 -5.27
C PRO A 44 0.42 -0.06 -5.12
N TRP A 45 0.10 0.31 -3.89
CA TRP A 45 -0.62 1.55 -3.63
C TRP A 45 0.34 2.70 -3.30
N GLY A 46 0.31 3.76 -4.11
CA GLY A 46 1.06 5.00 -3.84
C GLY A 46 2.54 4.97 -4.29
N PHE A 47 2.98 3.94 -4.99
CA PHE A 47 4.30 3.85 -5.63
C PHE A 47 4.26 2.85 -6.80
N GLU A 48 5.25 2.90 -7.69
CA GLU A 48 5.44 1.87 -8.71
C GLU A 48 6.34 0.77 -8.14
N ALA A 49 5.90 -0.49 -8.26
CA ALA A 49 6.73 -1.65 -7.99
C ALA A 49 6.54 -2.65 -9.13
N ASP A 50 7.61 -3.38 -9.45
CA ASP A 50 7.58 -4.40 -10.51
C ASP A 50 6.74 -5.63 -10.11
N GLU A 51 6.53 -5.83 -8.80
CA GLU A 51 5.88 -7.00 -8.21
C GLU A 51 4.47 -6.65 -7.66
N ARG A 52 3.48 -7.51 -7.95
CA ARG A 52 2.11 -7.36 -7.42
C ARG A 52 2.04 -7.79 -5.94
N PHE A 53 1.16 -7.16 -5.18
CA PHE A 53 0.87 -7.56 -3.80
C PHE A 53 -0.19 -8.64 -3.77
N LEU A 54 -0.03 -9.63 -2.90
CA LEU A 54 -1.07 -10.59 -2.55
C LEU A 54 -1.62 -10.26 -1.16
N ASN A 55 -2.91 -9.99 -1.08
CA ASN A 55 -3.59 -9.60 0.15
C ASN A 55 -4.66 -10.61 0.57
N GLN A 56 -4.85 -10.76 1.87
CA GLN A 56 -5.88 -11.61 2.47
C GLN A 56 -6.46 -10.96 3.71
N VAL A 57 -7.77 -11.07 3.91
CA VAL A 57 -8.43 -10.63 5.15
C VAL A 57 -8.75 -11.84 6.01
N LEU A 58 -8.43 -11.73 7.30
CA LEU A 58 -8.67 -12.74 8.32
C LEU A 58 -9.55 -12.17 9.43
N ALA A 59 -10.61 -12.88 9.81
CA ALA A 59 -11.38 -12.58 11.01
C ALA A 59 -11.02 -13.58 12.11
N ILE A 60 -10.54 -13.08 13.24
CA ILE A 60 -9.97 -13.88 14.33
C ILE A 60 -10.76 -13.60 15.61
N GLU A 61 -11.13 -14.65 16.32
CA GLU A 61 -11.60 -14.55 17.71
C GLU A 61 -10.41 -14.62 18.66
N THR A 62 -10.21 -13.55 19.41
CA THR A 62 -9.05 -13.36 20.28
C THR A 62 -9.47 -13.07 21.72
N PRO A 63 -8.75 -13.59 22.72
CA PRO A 63 -8.87 -13.14 24.10
C PRO A 63 -8.00 -11.90 24.39
N LEU A 64 -7.17 -11.45 23.44
CA LEU A 64 -6.18 -10.39 23.64
C LEU A 64 -6.78 -8.99 23.50
N SER A 65 -6.18 -8.01 24.17
CA SER A 65 -6.49 -6.59 23.95
C SER A 65 -5.97 -6.11 22.58
N PRO A 66 -6.52 -5.03 22.01
CA PRO A 66 -6.06 -4.48 20.73
C PRO A 66 -4.55 -4.21 20.67
N GLU A 67 -3.98 -3.67 21.74
CA GLU A 67 -2.54 -3.36 21.83
C GLU A 67 -1.70 -4.64 21.82
N ARG A 68 -2.17 -5.69 22.50
CA ARG A 68 -1.51 -7.01 22.51
C ARG A 68 -1.58 -7.67 21.14
N VAL A 69 -2.70 -7.56 20.43
CA VAL A 69 -2.80 -8.04 19.05
C VAL A 69 -1.82 -7.29 18.15
N LEU A 70 -1.72 -5.97 18.28
CA LEU A 70 -0.75 -5.17 17.53
C LEU A 70 0.69 -5.61 17.79
N ASP A 71 1.06 -5.83 19.06
CA ASP A 71 2.40 -6.29 19.44
C ASP A 71 2.73 -7.66 18.82
N GLU A 72 1.77 -8.60 18.80
CA GLU A 72 1.93 -9.91 18.15
C GLU A 72 2.04 -9.79 16.62
N CYS A 73 1.22 -8.96 15.98
CA CYS A 73 1.32 -8.71 14.53
C CYS A 73 2.71 -8.21 14.16
N GLN A 74 3.23 -7.21 14.89
CA GLN A 74 4.58 -6.67 14.67
C GLN A 74 5.70 -7.68 14.98
N ARG A 75 5.45 -8.64 15.88
CA ARG A 75 6.39 -9.73 16.16
C ARG A 75 6.43 -10.73 14.99
N ILE A 76 5.27 -11.11 14.46
CA ILE A 76 5.15 -12.01 13.32
C ILE A 76 5.80 -11.40 12.07
N GLU A 77 5.54 -10.12 11.80
CA GLU A 77 6.22 -9.39 10.72
C GLU A 77 7.75 -9.50 10.79
N ARG A 78 8.32 -9.35 11.99
CA ARG A 78 9.78 -9.46 12.19
C ARG A 78 10.30 -10.88 11.98
N ILE A 79 9.54 -11.89 12.39
CA ILE A 79 9.89 -13.30 12.19
C ILE A 79 9.93 -13.62 10.69
N LEU A 80 8.97 -13.10 9.94
CA LEU A 80 8.84 -13.28 8.49
C LEU A 80 9.74 -12.33 7.68
N GLY A 81 10.77 -11.76 8.32
CA GLY A 81 11.83 -11.05 7.61
C GLY A 81 11.53 -9.60 7.26
N ARG A 82 10.52 -8.95 7.87
CA ARG A 82 10.33 -7.50 7.72
C ARG A 82 11.48 -6.75 8.42
N VAL A 83 12.42 -6.23 7.63
CA VAL A 83 13.47 -5.33 8.11
C VAL A 83 12.93 -3.89 8.07
N ARG A 84 12.72 -3.27 9.25
CA ARG A 84 12.39 -1.83 9.33
C ARG A 84 13.65 -1.02 9.05
N THR A 85 13.80 -0.52 7.82
CA THR A 85 14.78 0.54 7.52
C THR A 85 14.17 1.91 7.84
N PRO A 86 14.98 2.91 8.26
CA PRO A 86 14.50 4.24 8.66
C PRO A 86 13.94 5.12 7.53
N ASP A 87 13.73 4.58 6.32
CA ASP A 87 13.14 5.33 5.20
C ASP A 87 11.60 5.31 5.23
N THR A 88 11.00 6.49 5.17
CA THR A 88 9.57 6.75 5.42
C THR A 88 8.68 6.62 4.16
N GLY A 89 8.75 5.49 3.43
CA GLY A 89 8.01 5.30 2.18
C GLY A 89 7.17 4.01 2.08
N TYR A 90 6.21 4.01 1.15
CA TYR A 90 5.60 2.77 0.64
C TYR A 90 6.67 2.02 -0.18
N ARG A 91 6.94 0.77 0.18
CA ARG A 91 7.96 -0.08 -0.44
C ARG A 91 7.44 -1.51 -0.49
N SER A 92 8.07 -2.32 -1.33
CA SER A 92 7.91 -3.77 -1.30
C SER A 92 8.33 -4.34 0.06
N ARG A 93 7.54 -5.26 0.61
CA ARG A 93 7.70 -5.84 1.94
C ARG A 93 7.46 -7.34 1.87
N THR A 94 8.25 -8.08 2.65
CA THR A 94 8.09 -9.54 2.79
C THR A 94 6.74 -9.89 3.39
N MET A 95 6.29 -9.13 4.39
CA MET A 95 4.99 -9.26 5.05
C MET A 95 4.55 -7.93 5.69
N ASP A 96 3.26 -7.66 5.64
CA ASP A 96 2.54 -6.55 6.28
C ASP A 96 1.27 -7.12 6.94
N ILE A 97 1.04 -6.79 8.21
CA ILE A 97 -0.14 -7.22 8.96
C ILE A 97 -0.78 -6.01 9.62
N ASP A 98 -1.89 -5.56 9.05
CA ASP A 98 -2.64 -4.39 9.52
C ASP A 98 -3.94 -4.79 10.21
N MET A 99 -4.27 -4.09 11.30
CA MET A 99 -5.53 -4.26 12.00
C MET A 99 -6.60 -3.32 11.44
N LEU A 100 -7.67 -3.88 10.88
CA LEU A 100 -8.76 -3.13 10.26
C LEU A 100 -9.85 -2.77 11.27
N PHE A 101 -10.31 -3.76 12.05
CA PHE A 101 -11.38 -3.63 13.03
C PHE A 101 -11.05 -4.42 14.30
N TYR A 102 -11.55 -3.94 15.43
CA TYR A 102 -11.60 -4.69 16.68
C TYR A 102 -12.98 -4.48 17.28
N GLU A 103 -13.85 -5.48 17.15
CA GLU A 103 -15.28 -5.35 17.46
C GLU A 103 -15.88 -4.09 16.81
N ASP A 104 -16.71 -3.37 17.55
CA ASP A 104 -17.29 -2.06 17.24
C ASP A 104 -16.45 -0.90 17.83
N ARG A 105 -15.25 -1.17 18.35
CA ARG A 105 -14.45 -0.16 19.05
C ARG A 105 -13.87 0.86 18.09
N VAL A 106 -13.85 2.11 18.56
CA VAL A 106 -13.11 3.20 17.93
C VAL A 106 -11.94 3.57 18.85
N ILE A 107 -10.72 3.32 18.40
CA ILE A 107 -9.49 3.56 19.16
C ILE A 107 -8.69 4.61 18.40
N ARG A 108 -8.27 5.66 19.11
CA ARG A 108 -7.37 6.69 18.59
C ARG A 108 -6.26 6.91 19.61
N SER A 109 -5.09 6.36 19.33
CA SER A 109 -3.89 6.52 20.14
C SER A 109 -2.69 6.79 19.24
N GLU A 110 -1.58 7.22 19.83
CA GLU A 110 -0.32 7.42 19.10
C GLU A 110 0.19 6.12 18.44
N ARG A 111 -0.17 4.96 19.00
CA ARG A 111 0.29 3.64 18.52
C ARG A 111 -0.69 2.93 17.60
N LEU A 112 -1.99 3.17 17.77
CA LEU A 112 -3.06 2.37 17.15
C LEU A 112 -4.28 3.24 16.85
N THR A 113 -4.74 3.17 15.61
CA THR A 113 -5.98 3.80 15.15
C THR A 113 -6.90 2.74 14.55
N ILE A 114 -8.08 2.56 15.15
CA ILE A 114 -9.11 1.61 14.72
C ILE A 114 -10.46 2.34 14.63
N PRO A 115 -11.25 2.12 13.58
CA PRO A 115 -10.91 1.41 12.34
C PRO A 115 -9.76 2.07 11.57
N HIS A 116 -9.07 1.31 10.73
CA HIS A 116 -7.91 1.82 9.97
C HIS A 116 -8.32 3.05 9.12
N PRO A 117 -7.63 4.20 9.22
CA PRO A 117 -8.12 5.52 8.76
C PRO A 117 -8.28 5.70 7.24
N LEU A 118 -7.73 4.79 6.43
CA LEU A 118 -7.80 4.82 4.96
C LEU A 118 -8.45 3.56 4.37
N LEU A 119 -9.14 2.76 5.19
CA LEU A 119 -9.67 1.47 4.72
C LEU A 119 -10.74 1.66 3.62
N GLU A 120 -11.53 2.73 3.71
CA GLU A 120 -12.61 3.06 2.78
C GLU A 120 -12.11 3.51 1.40
N ARG A 121 -10.81 3.81 1.27
CA ARG A 121 -10.18 4.27 0.03
C ARG A 121 -9.42 3.17 -0.70
N ARG A 122 -9.38 1.95 -0.16
CA ARG A 122 -8.53 0.85 -0.64
C ARG A 122 -9.38 -0.33 -1.09
N ASP A 123 -9.52 -0.53 -2.40
CA ASP A 123 -10.29 -1.66 -2.94
C ASP A 123 -9.66 -3.01 -2.57
N PHE A 124 -8.33 -3.09 -2.51
CA PHE A 124 -7.63 -4.31 -2.07
C PHE A 124 -7.90 -4.67 -0.59
N VAL A 125 -8.49 -3.77 0.21
CA VAL A 125 -8.99 -4.04 1.56
C VAL A 125 -10.49 -4.35 1.52
N LEU A 126 -11.28 -3.50 0.85
CA LEU A 126 -12.74 -3.62 0.83
C LEU A 126 -13.23 -4.85 0.05
N ALA A 127 -12.58 -5.22 -1.05
CA ALA A 127 -12.94 -6.38 -1.86
C ALA A 127 -12.83 -7.72 -1.10
N PRO A 128 -11.70 -8.07 -0.47
CA PRO A 128 -11.62 -9.28 0.35
C PRO A 128 -12.44 -9.18 1.64
N LEU A 129 -12.63 -7.98 2.20
CA LEU A 129 -13.47 -7.79 3.39
C LEU A 129 -14.96 -8.01 3.08
N GLU A 130 -15.46 -7.53 1.93
CA GLU A 130 -16.84 -7.74 1.50
C GLU A 130 -17.13 -9.24 1.29
N GLU A 131 -16.14 -10.01 0.84
CA GLU A 131 -16.28 -11.46 0.64
C GLU A 131 -16.65 -12.20 1.93
N ILE A 132 -16.08 -11.79 3.07
CA ILE A 132 -16.25 -12.50 4.34
C ILE A 132 -17.22 -11.81 5.31
N LEU A 133 -17.33 -10.49 5.27
CA LEU A 133 -18.07 -9.66 6.23
C LEU A 133 -18.76 -8.47 5.53
N PRO A 134 -19.65 -8.71 4.56
CA PRO A 134 -20.23 -7.62 3.74
C PRO A 134 -21.14 -6.68 4.53
N ASP A 135 -21.78 -7.20 5.59
CA ASP A 135 -22.74 -6.48 6.42
C ASP A 135 -22.10 -5.86 7.68
N LEU A 136 -20.77 -6.00 7.85
CA LEU A 136 -20.05 -5.34 8.93
C LEU A 136 -20.20 -3.82 8.79
N VAL A 137 -20.67 -3.18 9.86
CA VAL A 137 -20.88 -1.73 9.90
C VAL A 137 -19.59 -1.06 10.38
N HIS A 138 -19.11 -0.10 9.61
CA HIS A 138 -17.99 0.74 10.02
C HIS A 138 -18.42 1.65 11.18
N PRO A 139 -17.84 1.55 12.39
CA PRO A 139 -18.36 2.22 13.59
C PRO A 139 -18.31 3.75 13.51
N VAL A 140 -17.37 4.31 12.74
CA VAL A 140 -17.28 5.77 12.51
C VAL A 140 -18.21 6.28 11.39
N LEU A 141 -18.31 5.57 10.26
CA LEU A 141 -19.06 6.03 9.07
C LEU A 141 -20.52 5.58 9.08
N GLY A 142 -20.89 4.58 9.88
CA GLY A 142 -22.24 4.01 9.91
C GLY A 142 -22.65 3.30 8.62
N ARG A 143 -21.68 2.98 7.75
CA ARG A 143 -21.89 2.29 6.47
C ARG A 143 -21.44 0.85 6.54
N THR A 144 -22.13 -0.05 5.84
CA THR A 144 -21.66 -1.43 5.69
C THR A 144 -20.45 -1.51 4.75
N VAL A 145 -19.63 -2.54 4.88
CA VAL A 145 -18.52 -2.80 3.95
C VAL A 145 -19.00 -2.83 2.49
N ARG A 146 -20.15 -3.48 2.23
CA ARG A 146 -20.79 -3.49 0.91
C ARG A 146 -21.12 -2.08 0.40
N GLN A 147 -21.61 -1.20 1.27
CA GLN A 147 -21.88 0.20 0.90
C GLN A 147 -20.59 0.95 0.60
N LEU A 148 -19.58 0.84 1.46
CA LEU A 148 -18.28 1.50 1.27
C LEU A 148 -17.63 1.10 -0.05
N ARG A 149 -17.66 -0.19 -0.41
CA ARG A 149 -17.09 -0.65 -1.68
C ARG A 149 -17.85 -0.12 -2.89
N ARG A 150 -19.18 -0.10 -2.83
CA ARG A 150 -20.01 0.50 -3.91
C ARG A 150 -19.71 1.98 -4.11
N GLU A 151 -19.57 2.73 -3.01
CA GLU A 151 -19.21 4.16 -3.04
C GLU A 151 -17.82 4.36 -3.64
N LEU A 152 -16.85 3.50 -3.31
CA LEU A 152 -15.51 3.53 -3.90
C LEU A 152 -15.57 3.30 -5.42
N SER A 153 -16.29 2.28 -5.88
CA SER A 153 -16.44 1.99 -7.31
C SER A 153 -17.18 3.10 -8.07
N ALA A 154 -18.21 3.71 -7.45
CA ALA A 154 -18.93 4.84 -8.02
C ALA A 154 -18.06 6.10 -8.12
N GLY A 155 -17.19 6.33 -7.14
CA GLY A 155 -16.21 7.43 -7.17
C GLY A 155 -15.12 7.26 -8.22
N HIS A 156 -14.73 6.02 -8.55
CA HIS A 156 -13.80 5.72 -9.65
C HIS A 156 -14.45 5.88 -11.03
N ALA A 157 -15.76 5.63 -11.16
CA ALA A 157 -16.51 5.83 -12.41
C ALA A 157 -16.66 7.33 -12.82
N ALA A 158 -16.39 8.26 -11.91
CA ALA A 158 -16.51 9.71 -12.14
C ALA A 158 -15.18 10.40 -12.53
N ARG A 159 -14.09 9.66 -12.71
CA ARG A 159 -12.84 10.22 -13.26
C ARG A 159 -12.70 9.79 -14.72
N PRO A 160 -12.73 10.71 -15.70
CA PRO A 160 -12.25 10.39 -17.05
C PRO A 160 -10.75 10.20 -16.95
N GLY A 161 -10.33 8.96 -16.67
CA GLY A 161 -8.96 8.53 -16.89
C GLY A 161 -8.67 8.72 -18.37
N THR A 162 -7.70 9.58 -18.66
CA THR A 162 -7.17 9.85 -19.99
C THR A 162 -6.83 8.53 -20.67
N GLY A 163 -7.74 8.05 -21.50
CA GLY A 163 -7.48 6.95 -22.41
C GLY A 163 -6.35 7.37 -23.32
N LYS A 164 -5.23 6.63 -23.27
CA LYS A 164 -4.42 6.43 -24.47
C LYS A 164 -5.32 5.69 -25.46
N THR A 165 -6.01 6.44 -26.31
CA THR A 165 -6.64 5.91 -27.50
C THR A 165 -5.53 5.39 -28.41
N ALA A 166 -5.53 4.08 -28.61
CA ALA A 166 -4.97 3.48 -29.79
C ALA A 166 -5.61 4.13 -31.03
N ARG A 167 -4.78 4.58 -31.97
CA ARG A 167 -5.16 4.73 -33.38
C ARG A 167 -4.04 4.11 -34.21
N SER A 168 -4.34 2.91 -34.70
CA SER A 168 -3.71 2.29 -35.86
C SER A 168 -4.30 2.90 -37.14
N GLU A 169 -3.39 3.23 -38.07
CA GLU A 169 -3.56 3.25 -39.55
C GLU A 169 -4.51 4.35 -40.12
N GLU A 170 -4.29 4.99 -41.27
CA GLU A 170 -3.59 4.64 -42.50
C GLU A 170 -3.37 5.89 -43.42
N THR A 171 -2.34 5.82 -44.27
CA THR A 171 -2.16 6.38 -45.64
C THR A 171 -2.45 7.86 -46.03
N ALA A 172 -1.40 8.57 -46.50
CA ALA A 172 -1.14 8.87 -47.93
C ALA A 172 -0.41 10.22 -48.19
N ALA A 173 0.81 10.09 -48.74
CA ALA A 173 1.37 10.85 -49.88
C ALA A 173 1.43 12.40 -49.89
N THR A 174 2.65 12.94 -50.00
CA THR A 174 3.18 13.64 -51.20
C THR A 174 4.09 14.86 -50.88
N ASN A 175 5.31 14.73 -51.39
CA ASN A 175 6.24 15.73 -51.92
C ASN A 175 7.08 16.69 -51.05
N ALA A 176 8.38 16.54 -51.33
CA ALA A 176 9.31 17.57 -51.82
C ALA A 176 10.29 18.19 -50.81
N GLY A 177 11.52 17.68 -50.90
CA GLY A 177 12.67 18.50 -51.27
C GLY A 177 13.41 19.22 -50.15
N GLY A 178 14.72 19.01 -50.06
CA GLY A 178 15.60 19.98 -49.39
C GLY A 178 16.77 19.36 -48.65
N SER A 179 17.84 19.11 -49.37
CA SER A 179 19.14 18.66 -48.88
C SER A 179 19.84 19.72 -48.00
N VAL A 180 20.40 19.22 -46.88
CA VAL A 180 21.69 19.55 -46.24
C VAL A 180 22.27 20.95 -46.50
N ARG A 181 22.52 21.71 -45.42
CA ARG A 181 23.86 22.28 -45.12
C ARG A 181 23.97 22.92 -43.73
N THR A 182 25.11 22.64 -43.13
CA THR A 182 25.78 23.18 -41.93
C THR A 182 26.08 24.68 -41.98
N ALA A 183 26.08 25.35 -40.82
CA ALA A 183 27.15 26.26 -40.36
C ALA A 183 26.85 26.89 -38.99
N CYS A 184 27.77 26.72 -38.04
CA CYS A 184 28.02 27.68 -36.95
C CYS A 184 28.63 28.96 -37.55
N PRO A 185 28.55 30.14 -36.91
CA PRO A 185 29.64 30.49 -35.96
C PRO A 185 29.27 31.45 -34.82
N GLY A 186 30.03 31.33 -33.73
CA GLY A 186 30.61 32.48 -33.02
C GLY A 186 29.73 33.18 -31.98
N GLY A 187 30.09 32.99 -30.70
CA GLY A 187 29.54 33.78 -29.60
C GLY A 187 30.14 33.39 -28.25
N SER A 188 31.37 33.86 -28.00
CA SER A 188 32.06 33.79 -26.72
C SER A 188 31.23 34.37 -25.58
N VAL A 189 31.41 33.89 -24.33
CA VAL A 189 31.73 34.73 -23.15
C VAL A 189 31.76 33.88 -21.84
N LYS A 190 32.97 33.83 -21.28
CA LYS A 190 33.40 33.88 -19.87
C LYS A 190 32.86 32.91 -18.82
N THR A 191 33.77 32.01 -18.44
CA THR A 191 34.13 31.56 -17.09
C THR A 191 33.77 32.53 -15.97
N ILE A 192 33.08 32.02 -14.93
CA ILE A 192 33.11 32.60 -13.59
C ILE A 192 33.37 31.45 -12.61
N GLU A 193 34.62 31.32 -12.19
CA GLU A 193 34.99 30.63 -10.96
C GLU A 193 34.50 31.47 -9.77
N LYS A 194 33.84 30.83 -8.80
CA LYS A 194 33.73 31.37 -7.44
C LYS A 194 34.23 30.32 -6.46
N SER A 195 35.44 30.58 -6.00
CA SER A 195 36.16 29.93 -4.93
C SER A 195 35.66 30.38 -3.54
N LEU A 196 35.45 29.39 -2.66
CA LEU A 196 35.75 29.36 -1.20
C LEU A 196 34.93 30.28 -0.25
N PRO A 197 34.90 30.01 1.09
CA PRO A 197 35.80 29.14 1.86
C PRO A 197 35.18 28.13 2.85
N LEU A 198 36.09 27.23 3.25
CA LEU A 198 36.06 26.30 4.38
C LEU A 198 35.54 26.92 5.69
N GLN A 199 34.67 26.19 6.40
CA GLN A 199 34.42 26.42 7.81
C GLN A 199 35.35 25.55 8.65
N ALA A 200 36.09 26.21 9.53
CA ALA A 200 36.99 25.64 10.52
C ALA A 200 36.35 25.74 11.91
N ILE A 201 36.45 24.62 12.65
CA ILE A 201 36.76 24.51 14.08
C ILE A 201 35.76 25.09 15.09
N GLY A 202 35.21 24.20 15.92
CA GLY A 202 34.49 24.53 17.14
C GLY A 202 34.55 23.42 18.19
N LEU A 203 35.75 23.16 18.73
CA LEU A 203 35.89 22.50 20.04
C LEU A 203 35.42 23.47 21.14
N LYS A 204 34.45 23.05 21.96
CA LYS A 204 34.29 23.56 23.32
C LYS A 204 33.89 22.42 24.27
N LYS A 205 34.87 22.11 25.12
CA LYS A 205 34.84 21.59 26.50
C LYS A 205 33.90 20.44 26.84
#